data_AF-A0AAP5Z3H6-F1
#
_entry.id   AF-A0AAP5Z3H6-F1
#
_cell.length_a   1.000
_cell.length_b   1.000
_cell.length_c   1.000
_cell.angle_alpha   90.00
_cell.angle_beta   90.00
_cell.angle_gamma   90.00
#
_symmetry.space_group_name_H-M   'P 1'
#
loop_
_entity.id
_entity.type
_entity.pdbx_description
1 polymer ?
#
loop_
_entity_poly.entity_id
_entity_poly.type
_entity_poly.pdbx_seq_one_letter_code
_entity_poly.pdbx_strand_id
1 'polypeptide(L)'
;ADVVLTTDISRLAELTNKGLVQKVDSKIIEENVPAQYQDKENEWFALTLRTRSVYSSRDRVGKLGADFNYADLAKPEYKGKICTRSGKHPYNVSLVSSMIAHYGEAETKEWLEGVKANLARKPQGNDRAQVKAIKEGLCDVSLGNSEYLGKMGNDKEQKAWADAVYV
;
A
#
# COMPACT_ATOMS: atom_id res chain seq x y z
N ALA A 1 -20.63 20.25 2.81
CA ALA A 1 -19.70 19.49 1.96
C ALA A 1 -20.53 18.49 1.20
N ASP A 2 -20.38 18.42 -0.13
CA ASP A 2 -21.30 17.66 -0.98
C ASP A 2 -20.73 16.30 -1.39
N VAL A 3 -19.43 16.26 -1.72
CA VAL A 3 -18.71 15.02 -2.07
C VAL A 3 -17.41 14.96 -1.28
N VAL A 4 -17.12 13.80 -0.71
CA VAL A 4 -15.84 13.52 -0.06
C VAL A 4 -15.08 12.48 -0.88
N LEU A 5 -13.97 12.89 -1.49
CA LEU A 5 -13.05 11.99 -2.17
C LEU A 5 -11.99 11.51 -1.19
N THR A 6 -11.90 10.20 -1.00
CA THR A 6 -10.90 9.56 -0.15
C THR A 6 -9.98 8.68 -0.99
N THR A 7 -8.82 8.30 -0.42
CA THR A 7 -7.86 7.43 -1.07
C THR A 7 -7.72 6.07 -0.38
N ASP A 8 -8.57 5.79 0.62
CA ASP A 8 -8.46 4.61 1.47
C ASP A 8 -9.82 4.19 2.05
N ILE A 9 -10.09 2.89 2.03
CA ILE A 9 -11.35 2.28 2.47
C ILE A 9 -11.65 2.52 3.96
N SER A 10 -10.61 2.61 4.81
CA SER A 10 -10.81 2.86 6.25
C SER A 10 -11.49 4.21 6.50
N ARG A 11 -11.23 5.20 5.64
CA ARG A 11 -11.87 6.52 5.74
C ARG A 11 -13.33 6.46 5.31
N LEU A 12 -13.66 5.68 4.29
CA LEU A 12 -15.05 5.47 3.86
C LEU A 12 -15.85 4.77 4.96
N ALA A 13 -15.30 3.72 5.56
CA ALA A 13 -15.91 3.02 6.68
C ALA A 13 -16.10 3.94 7.90
N GLU A 14 -15.12 4.79 8.22
CA GLU A 14 -15.25 5.76 9.32
C GLU A 14 -16.39 6.75 9.11
N LEU A 15 -16.54 7.29 7.89
CA LEU A 15 -17.60 8.25 7.56
C LEU A 15 -18.99 7.59 7.60
N THR A 16 -19.09 6.36 7.09
CA THR A 16 -20.29 5.51 7.14
C THR A 16 -20.71 5.26 8.59
N ASN A 17 -19.79 4.76 9.42
CA ASN A 17 -20.07 4.46 10.83
C ASN A 17 -20.45 5.70 11.67
N LYS A 18 -20.04 6.89 11.25
CA LYS A 18 -20.39 8.16 11.92
C LYS A 18 -21.69 8.78 11.38
N GLY A 19 -22.35 8.17 10.41
CA GLY A 19 -23.54 8.74 9.76
C GLY A 19 -23.26 10.05 9.05
N LEU A 20 -22.05 10.22 8.50
CA LEU A 20 -21.60 11.44 7.81
C LEU A 20 -21.76 11.37 6.28
N VAL A 21 -22.33 10.28 5.78
CA VAL A 21 -22.65 10.02 4.37
C VAL A 21 -24.13 9.67 4.25
N GLN A 22 -24.63 9.66 3.02
CA GLN A 22 -26.02 9.33 2.71
C GLN A 22 -26.05 8.36 1.53
N LYS A 23 -27.12 7.56 1.45
CA LYS A 23 -27.35 6.63 0.34
C LYS A 23 -27.52 7.40 -0.98
N VAL A 24 -27.00 6.84 -2.06
CA VAL A 24 -27.20 7.35 -3.42
C VAL A 24 -27.71 6.23 -4.32
N ASP A 25 -28.96 6.30 -4.73
CA ASP A 25 -29.54 5.36 -5.69
C ASP A 25 -29.34 5.85 -7.12
N SER A 26 -28.43 5.22 -7.86
CA SER A 26 -28.12 5.61 -9.25
C SER A 26 -27.86 4.40 -10.13
N LYS A 27 -28.72 4.18 -11.13
CA LYS A 27 -28.53 3.13 -12.15
C LYS A 27 -27.19 3.25 -12.87
N ILE A 28 -26.75 4.48 -13.14
CA ILE A 28 -25.47 4.75 -13.80
C ILE A 28 -24.31 4.26 -12.93
N ILE A 29 -24.38 4.46 -11.61
CA ILE A 29 -23.31 4.00 -10.71
C ILE A 29 -23.32 2.48 -10.61
N GLU A 30 -24.50 1.87 -10.43
CA GLU A 30 -24.66 0.41 -10.34
C GLU A 30 -24.19 -0.33 -11.60
N GLU A 31 -24.42 0.25 -12.78
CA GLU A 31 -23.96 -0.31 -14.06
C GLU A 31 -22.44 -0.22 -14.24
N ASN A 32 -21.79 0.79 -13.65
CA ASN A 32 -20.37 1.08 -13.87
C ASN A 32 -19.45 0.63 -12.71
N VAL A 33 -19.97 0.48 -11.49
CA VAL A 33 -19.21 0.10 -10.30
C VAL A 33 -19.58 -1.33 -9.89
N PRO A 34 -18.68 -2.32 -10.08
CA PRO A 34 -18.93 -3.68 -9.65
C PRO A 34 -19.31 -3.75 -8.17
N ALA A 35 -20.25 -4.63 -7.82
CA ALA A 35 -20.79 -4.77 -6.47
C ALA A 35 -19.74 -4.95 -5.37
N GLN A 36 -18.59 -5.59 -5.65
CA GLN A 36 -17.51 -5.74 -4.67
C GLN A 36 -16.73 -4.44 -4.37
N TYR A 37 -16.99 -3.36 -5.11
CA TYR A 37 -16.30 -2.07 -5.00
C TYR A 37 -17.24 -0.93 -4.61
N GLN A 38 -18.40 -1.26 -4.03
CA GLN A 38 -19.36 -0.31 -3.48
C GLN A 38 -19.93 -0.84 -2.17
N ASP A 39 -20.54 0.06 -1.42
CA ASP A 39 -21.25 -0.29 -0.19
C ASP A 39 -22.54 -1.06 -0.47
N LYS A 40 -22.96 -1.92 0.47
CA LYS A 40 -24.25 -2.63 0.34
C LYS A 40 -25.45 -1.71 0.52
N GLU A 41 -25.28 -0.60 1.24
CA GLU A 41 -26.32 0.39 1.50
C GLU A 41 -26.18 1.61 0.58
N ASN A 42 -25.32 1.55 -0.45
CA ASN A 42 -25.11 2.63 -1.43
C ASN A 42 -24.60 3.95 -0.80
N GLU A 43 -23.85 3.87 0.31
CA GLU A 43 -23.30 5.04 1.01
C GLU A 43 -21.90 5.45 0.51
N TRP A 44 -21.19 4.57 -0.18
CA TRP A 44 -19.92 4.88 -0.85
C TRP A 44 -19.68 4.01 -2.08
N PHE A 45 -18.88 4.53 -3.03
CA PHE A 45 -18.56 3.87 -4.29
C PHE A 45 -17.08 4.09 -4.63
N ALA A 46 -16.36 3.04 -5.02
CA ALA A 46 -14.96 3.17 -5.40
C ALA A 46 -14.81 3.64 -6.85
N LEU A 47 -13.91 4.61 -7.07
CA LEU A 47 -13.60 5.12 -8.41
C LEU A 47 -12.37 4.46 -9.02
N THR A 48 -11.40 4.10 -8.18
CA THR A 48 -10.13 3.51 -8.61
C THR A 48 -9.67 2.47 -7.62
N LEU A 49 -8.92 1.49 -8.13
CA LEU A 49 -8.23 0.49 -7.33
C LEU A 49 -6.73 0.72 -7.42
N ARG A 50 -6.03 0.24 -6.40
CA ARG A 50 -4.58 0.33 -6.31
C ARG A 50 -4.04 -0.85 -5.52
N THR A 51 -2.85 -1.29 -5.92
CA THR A 51 -2.16 -2.39 -5.25
C THR A 51 -1.03 -1.82 -4.41
N ARG A 52 -0.97 -2.18 -3.13
CA ARG A 52 0.16 -1.84 -2.27
C ARG A 52 1.26 -2.89 -2.44
N SER A 53 2.06 -2.74 -3.47
CA SER A 53 3.10 -3.69 -3.87
C SER A 53 4.39 -3.58 -3.06
N VAL A 54 5.27 -4.57 -3.26
CA VAL A 54 6.67 -4.54 -2.82
C VAL A 54 7.55 -4.18 -4.00
N TYR A 55 8.27 -3.08 -3.88
CA TYR A 55 9.35 -2.72 -4.79
C TYR A 55 10.62 -3.45 -4.38
N SER A 56 11.38 -3.97 -5.34
CA SER A 56 12.67 -4.59 -5.12
C SER A 56 13.77 -3.96 -5.98
N SER A 57 14.98 -3.86 -5.44
CA SER A 57 16.16 -3.40 -6.18
C SER A 57 16.43 -4.31 -7.37
N ARG A 58 16.59 -3.72 -8.57
CA ARG A 58 16.98 -4.52 -9.75
C ARG A 58 18.35 -5.17 -9.58
N ASP A 59 19.30 -4.43 -9.04
CA ASP A 59 20.70 -4.86 -9.01
C ASP A 59 21.01 -5.81 -7.84
N ARG A 60 20.27 -5.67 -6.72
CA ARG A 60 20.57 -6.40 -5.47
C ARG A 60 19.59 -7.53 -5.13
N VAL A 61 18.39 -7.51 -5.74
CA VAL A 61 17.33 -8.51 -5.47
C VAL A 61 16.83 -9.14 -6.76
N GLY A 62 16.55 -8.33 -7.78
CA GLY A 62 15.85 -8.78 -8.98
C GLY A 62 14.35 -8.87 -8.76
N LYS A 63 13.64 -9.57 -9.66
CA LYS A 63 12.20 -9.78 -9.54
C LYS A 63 11.91 -10.76 -8.39
N LEU A 64 10.91 -10.43 -7.58
CA LEU A 64 10.41 -11.33 -6.56
C LEU A 64 9.69 -12.52 -7.21
N GLY A 65 9.80 -13.70 -6.60
CA GLY A 65 9.18 -14.94 -7.10
C GLY A 65 7.65 -14.86 -7.06
N ALA A 66 6.99 -15.75 -7.82
CA ALA A 66 5.52 -15.81 -7.87
C ALA A 66 4.88 -16.25 -6.53
N ASP A 67 5.67 -16.88 -5.66
CA ASP A 67 5.33 -17.31 -4.30
C ASP A 67 5.57 -16.23 -3.23
N PHE A 68 6.21 -15.11 -3.59
CA PHE A 68 6.51 -14.03 -2.67
C PHE A 68 5.24 -13.35 -2.15
N ASN A 69 5.17 -13.12 -0.84
CA ASN A 69 4.05 -12.48 -0.18
C ASN A 69 4.50 -11.54 0.95
N TYR A 70 3.57 -10.81 1.57
CA TYR A 70 3.91 -9.84 2.61
C TYR A 70 4.57 -10.49 3.83
N ALA A 71 4.24 -11.74 4.18
CA ALA A 71 4.81 -12.42 5.34
C ALA A 71 6.33 -12.61 5.19
N ASP A 72 6.82 -12.75 3.96
CA ASP A 72 8.25 -12.89 3.67
C ASP A 72 9.07 -11.69 4.15
N LEU A 73 8.48 -10.49 4.21
CA LEU A 73 9.16 -9.29 4.70
C LEU A 73 9.60 -9.38 6.18
N ALA A 74 9.02 -10.29 6.97
CA ALA A 74 9.45 -10.54 8.33
C ALA A 74 10.64 -11.51 8.44
N LYS A 75 11.03 -12.19 7.35
CA LYS A 75 12.07 -13.21 7.40
C LYS A 75 13.48 -12.62 7.59
N PRO A 76 14.41 -13.35 8.25
CA PRO A 76 15.73 -12.83 8.59
C PRO A 76 16.59 -12.36 7.41
N GLU A 77 16.39 -12.90 6.19
CA GLU A 77 17.13 -12.49 5.00
C GLU A 77 16.91 -11.02 4.61
N TYR A 78 15.83 -10.40 5.09
CA TYR A 78 15.50 -8.98 4.88
C TYR A 78 16.01 -8.06 5.99
N LYS A 79 16.79 -8.56 6.95
CA LYS A 79 17.32 -7.75 8.05
C LYS A 79 18.14 -6.57 7.52
N GLY A 80 17.73 -5.36 7.88
CA GLY A 80 18.37 -4.11 7.45
C GLY A 80 18.15 -3.76 5.98
N LYS A 81 17.20 -4.41 5.29
CA LYS A 81 16.96 -4.25 3.86
C LYS A 81 15.61 -3.61 3.51
N ILE A 82 14.77 -3.32 4.49
CA ILE A 82 13.42 -2.79 4.24
C ILE A 82 13.37 -1.28 4.46
N CYS A 83 12.86 -0.55 3.47
CA CYS A 83 12.37 0.81 3.66
C CYS A 83 10.85 0.86 3.67
N THR A 84 10.29 1.67 4.55
CA THR A 84 8.86 2.02 4.49
C THR A 84 8.64 3.42 5.02
N ARG A 85 7.49 4.00 4.67
CA ARG A 85 6.97 5.18 5.35
C ARG A 85 6.38 4.81 6.71
N SER A 86 5.94 5.81 7.47
CA SER A 86 5.27 5.58 8.77
C SER A 86 4.24 4.44 8.72
N GLY A 87 4.36 3.47 9.63
CA GLY A 87 3.38 2.39 9.77
C GLY A 87 1.97 2.90 10.11
N LYS A 88 1.86 4.12 10.65
CA LYS A 88 0.58 4.78 10.96
C LYS A 88 -0.09 5.43 9.73
N HIS A 89 0.56 5.39 8.56
CA HIS A 89 -0.07 5.93 7.35
C HIS A 89 -1.24 5.04 6.93
N PRO A 90 -2.40 5.60 6.51
CA PRO A 90 -3.60 4.82 6.16
C PRO A 90 -3.32 3.62 5.24
N TYR A 91 -2.52 3.80 4.18
CA TYR A 91 -2.15 2.68 3.30
C TYR A 91 -1.45 1.50 4.00
N ASN A 92 -0.59 1.77 4.99
CA ASN A 92 0.04 0.71 5.78
C ASN A 92 -0.95 0.13 6.79
N VAL A 93 -1.81 0.96 7.40
CA VAL A 93 -2.84 0.49 8.33
C VAL A 93 -3.83 -0.43 7.61
N SER A 94 -4.29 -0.09 6.41
CA SER A 94 -5.19 -0.94 5.62
C SER A 94 -4.55 -2.26 5.21
N LEU A 95 -3.25 -2.28 4.89
CA LEU A 95 -2.49 -3.52 4.69
C LEU A 95 -2.42 -4.36 5.98
N VAL A 96 -2.16 -3.73 7.12
CA VAL A 96 -2.18 -4.42 8.42
C VAL A 96 -3.57 -4.98 8.72
N SER A 97 -4.64 -4.22 8.45
CA SER A 97 -6.01 -4.70 8.61
C SER A 97 -6.32 -5.91 7.75
N SER A 98 -5.82 -5.96 6.50
CA SER A 98 -5.98 -7.17 5.67
C SER A 98 -5.17 -8.34 6.22
N MET A 99 -3.95 -8.12 6.74
CA MET A 99 -3.19 -9.18 7.41
C MET A 99 -3.94 -9.72 8.63
N ILE A 100 -4.53 -8.85 9.46
CA ILE A 100 -5.37 -9.26 10.59
C ILE A 100 -6.58 -10.08 10.13
N ALA A 101 -7.25 -9.66 9.05
CA ALA A 101 -8.41 -10.38 8.53
C ALA A 101 -8.05 -11.80 8.03
N HIS A 102 -6.82 -12.01 7.53
CA HIS A 102 -6.37 -13.30 7.00
C HIS A 102 -5.68 -14.20 8.04
N TYR A 103 -4.90 -13.62 8.96
CA TYR A 103 -3.98 -14.33 9.86
C TYR A 103 -4.27 -14.09 11.34
N GLY A 104 -5.19 -13.17 11.67
CA GLY A 104 -5.48 -12.76 13.04
C GLY A 104 -4.46 -11.79 13.64
N GLU A 105 -4.81 -11.25 14.81
CA GLU A 105 -4.02 -10.20 15.48
C GLU A 105 -2.66 -10.70 15.98
N ALA A 106 -2.59 -11.93 16.52
CA ALA A 106 -1.38 -12.48 17.10
C ALA A 106 -0.28 -12.65 16.04
N GLU A 107 -0.59 -13.32 14.93
CA GLU A 107 0.35 -13.54 13.82
C GLU A 107 0.72 -12.22 13.14
N THR A 108 -0.25 -11.31 12.96
CA THR A 108 0.04 -10.00 12.36
C THR A 108 0.96 -9.15 13.24
N LYS A 109 0.84 -9.24 14.57
CA LYS A 109 1.75 -8.57 15.50
C LYS A 109 3.16 -9.11 15.37
N GLU A 110 3.35 -10.42 15.33
CA GLU A 110 4.66 -11.04 15.13
C GLU A 110 5.27 -10.61 13.80
N TRP A 111 4.49 -10.60 12.72
CA TRP A 111 4.91 -10.09 11.43
C TRP A 111 5.35 -8.62 11.50
N LEU A 112 4.57 -7.75 12.16
CA LEU A 112 4.92 -6.33 12.33
C LEU A 112 6.23 -6.14 13.10
N GLU A 113 6.46 -6.95 14.13
CA GLU A 113 7.71 -6.93 14.91
C GLU A 113 8.90 -7.38 14.05
N GLY A 114 8.74 -8.43 13.24
CA GLY A 114 9.74 -8.90 12.28
C GLY A 114 10.05 -7.84 11.20
N VAL A 115 9.03 -7.27 10.56
CA VAL A 115 9.22 -6.20 9.58
C VAL A 115 9.90 -4.98 10.20
N LYS A 116 9.54 -4.61 11.44
CA LYS A 116 10.19 -3.51 12.17
C LYS A 116 11.65 -3.80 12.45
N ALA A 117 12.00 -5.04 12.83
CA ALA A 117 13.38 -5.46 13.04
C ALA A 117 14.21 -5.48 11.75
N ASN A 118 13.54 -5.62 10.59
CA ASN A 118 14.15 -5.66 9.28
C ASN A 118 14.32 -4.29 8.60
N LEU A 119 13.88 -3.20 9.24
CA LEU A 119 14.01 -1.87 8.65
C LEU A 119 15.47 -1.41 8.56
N ALA A 120 15.85 -0.91 7.40
CA ALA A 120 17.16 -0.29 7.15
C ALA A 120 17.30 1.07 7.84
N ARG A 121 16.18 1.74 8.13
CA ARG A 121 16.12 3.05 8.77
C ARG A 121 14.79 3.27 9.48
N LYS A 122 14.74 4.29 10.35
CA LYS A 122 13.48 4.80 10.91
C LYS A 122 12.53 5.21 9.77
N PRO A 123 11.24 4.82 9.81
CA PRO A 123 10.27 5.17 8.78
C PRO A 123 10.16 6.68 8.56
N GLN A 124 10.24 7.11 7.30
CA GLN A 124 10.22 8.53 6.91
C GLN A 124 9.81 8.69 5.44
N GLY A 125 9.38 9.88 5.03
CA GLY A 125 9.02 10.17 3.64
C GLY A 125 7.71 9.51 3.15
N ASN A 126 7.49 9.55 1.85
CA ASN A 126 6.35 8.95 1.15
C ASN A 126 6.77 7.68 0.37
N ASP A 127 5.84 7.01 -0.32
CA ASP A 127 6.14 5.76 -1.07
C ASP A 127 7.27 5.97 -2.11
N ARG A 128 7.26 7.08 -2.87
CA ARG A 128 8.30 7.40 -3.85
C ARG A 128 9.68 7.63 -3.23
N ALA A 129 9.72 8.21 -2.03
CA ALA A 129 10.96 8.38 -1.27
C ALA A 129 11.57 7.04 -0.81
N GLN A 130 10.78 5.95 -0.76
CA GLN A 130 11.32 4.62 -0.47
C GLN A 130 11.96 4.02 -1.72
N VAL A 131 11.34 4.21 -2.89
CA VAL A 131 11.93 3.81 -4.18
C VAL A 131 13.22 4.58 -4.45
N LYS A 132 13.25 5.89 -4.15
CA LYS A 132 14.49 6.68 -4.15
C LYS A 132 15.56 6.06 -3.24
N ALA A 133 15.20 5.64 -2.03
CA ALA A 133 16.13 5.02 -1.09
C ALA A 133 16.66 3.66 -1.61
N ILE A 134 15.83 2.89 -2.32
CA ILE A 134 16.30 1.68 -3.02
C ILE A 134 17.33 2.03 -4.09
N LYS A 135 17.04 3.04 -4.93
CA LYS A 135 17.96 3.54 -5.94
C LYS A 135 19.29 4.01 -5.34
N GLU A 136 19.26 4.62 -4.15
CA GLU A 136 20.44 5.12 -3.43
C GLU A 136 21.19 4.03 -2.65
N GLY A 137 20.72 2.78 -2.69
CA GLY A 137 21.40 1.65 -2.04
C GLY A 137 21.15 1.53 -0.55
N LEU A 138 20.21 2.29 0.02
CA LEU A 138 19.95 2.31 1.45
C LEU A 138 19.15 1.09 1.94
N CYS A 139 18.34 0.51 1.06
CA CYS A 139 17.49 -0.64 1.33
C CYS A 139 17.26 -1.38 0.02
N ASP A 140 16.84 -2.64 0.10
CA ASP A 140 16.70 -3.50 -1.07
C ASP A 140 15.25 -3.69 -1.48
N VAL A 141 14.32 -3.57 -0.52
CA VAL A 141 12.89 -3.65 -0.78
C VAL A 141 12.11 -2.55 -0.05
N SER A 142 10.92 -2.22 -0.57
CA SER A 142 10.01 -1.28 0.10
C SER A 142 8.55 -1.51 -0.24
N LEU A 143 7.65 -1.08 0.68
CA LEU A 143 6.21 -1.05 0.42
C LEU A 143 5.80 0.26 -0.25
N GLY A 144 5.01 0.18 -1.31
CA GLY A 144 4.41 1.37 -1.93
C GLY A 144 3.31 1.03 -2.94
N ASN A 145 2.47 2.01 -3.26
CA ASN A 145 1.37 1.77 -4.20
C ASN A 145 1.83 1.79 -5.66
N SER A 146 1.35 0.83 -6.45
CA SER A 146 1.82 0.53 -7.79
C SER A 146 1.76 1.72 -8.75
N GLU A 147 0.76 2.60 -8.63
CA GLU A 147 0.61 3.75 -9.51
C GLU A 147 1.77 4.75 -9.38
N TYR A 148 2.50 4.75 -8.26
CA TYR A 148 3.67 5.61 -8.11
C TYR A 148 4.81 5.22 -9.03
N LEU A 149 4.90 3.95 -9.45
CA LEU A 149 5.90 3.53 -10.44
C LEU A 149 5.64 4.23 -11.78
N GLY A 150 4.38 4.21 -12.25
CA GLY A 150 3.99 4.88 -13.49
C GLY A 150 4.18 6.41 -13.40
N LYS A 151 3.82 7.02 -12.27
CA LYS A 151 4.06 8.46 -12.04
C LYS A 151 5.55 8.81 -12.08
N MET A 152 6.40 8.02 -11.43
CA MET A 152 7.85 8.25 -11.45
C MET A 152 8.45 8.02 -12.84
N GLY A 153 7.98 7.02 -13.58
CA GLY A 153 8.45 6.75 -14.95
C GLY A 153 8.17 7.89 -15.94
N ASN A 154 7.10 8.65 -15.70
CA ASN A 154 6.70 9.83 -16.49
C ASN A 154 7.28 11.16 -15.99
N ASP A 155 8.04 11.14 -14.89
CA ASP A 155 8.69 12.31 -14.30
C ASP A 155 10.18 12.24 -14.58
N LYS A 156 10.73 13.26 -15.27
CA LYS A 156 12.13 13.29 -15.69
C LYS A 156 13.12 13.17 -14.52
N GLU A 157 12.78 13.71 -13.36
CA GLU A 157 13.66 13.71 -12.18
C GLU A 157 13.59 12.38 -11.40
N GLN A 158 12.47 11.67 -11.53
CA GLN A 158 12.18 10.44 -10.78
C GLN A 158 12.31 9.17 -11.63
N LYS A 159 12.44 9.31 -12.95
CA LYS A 159 12.55 8.18 -13.89
C LYS A 159 13.67 7.23 -13.49
N ALA A 160 14.83 7.76 -13.10
CA ALA A 160 15.95 6.94 -12.64
C ALA A 160 15.64 6.14 -11.36
N TRP A 161 14.66 6.57 -10.54
CA TRP A 161 14.23 5.81 -9.36
C TRP A 161 13.31 4.65 -9.78
N ALA A 162 12.38 4.91 -10.70
CA ALA A 162 11.51 3.88 -11.27
C ALA A 162 12.31 2.79 -12.01
N ASP A 163 13.29 3.21 -12.80
CA ASP A 163 14.13 2.30 -13.57
C ASP A 163 15.05 1.43 -12.68
N ALA A 164 15.25 1.80 -11.40
CA ALA A 164 16.08 1.07 -10.45
C ALA A 164 15.34 -0.06 -9.70
N VAL A 165 14.03 -0.22 -9.90
CA VAL A 165 13.23 -1.21 -9.18
C VAL A 165 12.40 -2.13 -10.10
N TYR A 166 12.05 -3.30 -9.57
CA TYR A 166 10.89 -4.07 -10.00
C TYR A 166 9.71 -3.81 -9.06
N VAL A 167 8.50 -4.07 -9.54
CA VAL A 167 7.25 -4.11 -8.77
C VAL A 167 6.48 -5.37 -9.15
#